data_AF-A0A527FTJ6-F1
#
_entry.id   AF-A0A527FTJ6-F1
#
_cell.length_a   1.000
_cell.length_b   1.000
_cell.length_c   1.000
_cell.angle_alpha   90.00
_cell.angle_beta   90.00
_cell.angle_gamma   90.00
#
_symmetry.space_group_name_H-M   'P 1'
#
loop_
_entity.id
_entity.type
_entity.pdbx_description
1 polymer ?
#
loop_
_entity_poly.entity_id
_entity_poly.type
_entity_poly.pdbx_seq_one_letter_code
_entity_poly.pdbx_strand_id
1 'polypeptide(L)'
;WQNYGGESTMSYLVQMAGLTVQNFVSAATGIAIAIALIRGFARASSKSIGNFWVDMTRSTLYLLLPFCIVLTLVYVWLGMP
;
A
#
# COMPACT_ATOMS: atom_id res chain seq x y z
N TRP A 1 6.29 10.23 9.97
CA TRP A 1 7.21 11.18 10.63
C TRP A 1 8.16 11.71 9.58
N GLN A 2 8.30 13.04 9.48
CA GLN A 2 9.20 13.66 8.51
C GLN A 2 10.02 14.73 9.24
N ASN A 3 11.32 14.51 9.31
CA ASN A 3 12.28 15.44 9.92
C ASN A 3 13.39 15.79 8.91
N TYR A 4 12.97 16.24 7.73
CA TYR A 4 13.83 16.70 6.64
C TYR A 4 13.01 17.55 5.66
N GLY A 5 13.67 18.49 4.97
CA GLY A 5 13.06 19.27 3.88
C GLY A 5 12.97 18.43 2.62
N GLY A 6 11.75 18.07 2.19
CA GLY A 6 11.55 17.12 1.08
C GLY A 6 12.24 17.54 -0.22
N GLU A 7 12.14 18.83 -0.58
CA GLU A 7 12.72 19.41 -1.80
C GLU A 7 14.25 19.53 -1.75
N SER A 8 14.82 19.73 -0.56
CA SER A 8 16.25 19.96 -0.38
C SER A 8 17.04 18.70 -0.06
N THR A 9 16.40 17.65 0.45
CA THR A 9 17.08 16.50 1.06
C THR A 9 16.87 15.20 0.28
N MET A 10 15.75 15.01 -0.41
CA MET A 10 15.43 13.74 -1.08
C MET A 10 15.39 13.88 -2.60
N SER A 11 16.19 13.07 -3.30
CA SER A 11 16.15 13.02 -4.78
C SER A 11 14.88 12.34 -5.29
N TYR A 12 14.50 12.63 -6.54
CA TYR A 12 13.34 11.98 -7.18
C TYR A 12 13.44 10.45 -7.18
N LEU A 13 14.64 9.89 -7.33
CA LEU A 13 14.85 8.44 -7.27
C LEU A 13 14.44 7.89 -5.89
N VAL A 14 14.83 8.56 -4.81
CA VAL A 14 14.49 8.12 -3.45
C VAL A 14 12.99 8.28 -3.17
N GLN A 15 12.40 9.39 -3.62
CA GLN A 15 10.96 9.62 -3.47
C GLN A 15 10.13 8.56 -4.24
N MET A 16 10.51 8.26 -5.48
CA MET A 16 9.79 7.33 -6.35
C MET A 16 10.06 5.86 -6.00
N ALA A 17 11.32 5.45 -5.89
CA ALA A 17 11.66 4.03 -5.70
C ALA A 17 11.78 3.62 -4.23
N GLY A 18 11.97 4.56 -3.31
CA GLY A 18 12.08 4.30 -1.88
C GLY A 18 10.75 4.58 -1.15
N LEU A 19 10.40 5.86 -1.02
CA LEU A 19 9.26 6.30 -0.21
C LEU A 19 7.94 5.78 -0.77
N THR A 20 7.73 5.86 -2.08
CA THR A 20 6.48 5.39 -2.70
C THR A 20 6.32 3.88 -2.54
N VAL A 21 7.39 3.09 -2.70
CA VAL A 21 7.33 1.64 -2.44
C VAL A 21 6.90 1.37 -1.00
N GLN A 22 7.45 2.11 -0.03
CA GLN A 22 7.02 1.95 1.36
C GLN A 22 5.57 2.38 1.62
N ASN A 23 5.08 3.43 0.97
CA ASN A 23 3.68 3.84 1.09
C ASN A 23 2.73 2.69 0.69
N PHE A 24 3.06 1.95 -0.36
CA PHE A 24 2.26 0.79 -0.79
C PHE A 24 2.42 -0.41 0.13
N VAL A 25 3.66 -0.82 0.45
CA VAL A 25 3.90 -2.04 1.22
C VAL A 25 3.40 -1.91 2.65
N SER A 26 3.56 -0.75 3.29
CA SER A 26 3.04 -0.50 4.63
C SER A 26 1.50 -0.57 4.67
N ALA A 27 0.82 0.05 3.72
CA ALA A 27 -0.64 -0.03 3.59
C ALA A 27 -1.12 -1.46 3.31
N ALA A 28 -0.50 -2.15 2.34
CA ALA A 28 -0.84 -3.53 2.00
C ALA A 28 -0.63 -4.50 3.17
N THR A 29 0.39 -4.27 4.00
CA THR A 29 0.63 -5.04 5.23
C THR A 29 -0.53 -4.87 6.21
N GLY A 30 -0.98 -3.63 6.43
CA GLY A 30 -2.16 -3.36 7.29
C GLY A 30 -3.42 -4.07 6.80
N ILE A 31 -3.66 -4.04 5.48
CA ILE A 31 -4.81 -4.73 4.85
C ILE A 31 -4.69 -6.25 5.01
N ALA A 32 -3.51 -6.83 4.77
CA ALA A 32 -3.27 -8.26 4.94
C ALA A 32 -3.52 -8.72 6.38
N ILE A 33 -3.10 -7.94 7.38
CA ILE A 33 -3.36 -8.21 8.80
C ILE A 33 -4.86 -8.14 9.10
N ALA A 34 -5.57 -7.12 8.60
CA ALA A 34 -7.01 -7.01 8.77
C ALA A 34 -7.76 -8.21 8.17
N ILE A 35 -7.37 -8.64 6.96
CA ILE A 35 -7.92 -9.83 6.30
C ILE A 35 -7.66 -11.10 7.13
N ALA A 36 -6.44 -11.26 7.66
CA ALA A 36 -6.08 -12.39 8.49
C ALA A 36 -6.91 -12.43 9.79
N LEU A 37 -7.13 -11.27 10.42
CA LEU A 37 -7.98 -11.11 11.60
C LEU A 37 -9.44 -11.49 11.30
N ILE A 38 -10.01 -10.95 10.23
CA ILE A 38 -11.37 -11.26 9.78
C ILE A 38 -11.53 -12.77 9.55
N ARG A 39 -10.56 -13.42 8.89
CA ARG A 39 -10.58 -14.87 8.65
C ARG A 39 -10.46 -15.67 9.95
N GLY A 40 -9.68 -15.18 10.92
CA GLY A 40 -9.52 -15.80 12.23
C GLY A 40 -10.83 -15.86 13.02
N PHE A 41 -11.67 -14.82 12.90
CA PHE A 41 -13.01 -14.83 13.51
C PHE A 41 -14.06 -15.59 12.69
N ALA A 42 -14.00 -15.50 11.35
CA ALA A 42 -15.05 -16.05 10.48
C ALA A 42 -14.96 -17.57 10.27
N ARG A 43 -13.78 -18.18 10.35
CA ARG A 43 -13.58 -19.61 10.06
C ARG A 43 -13.56 -20.45 11.33
N ALA A 44 -14.58 -21.28 11.54
CA ALA A 44 -14.58 -22.28 12.60
C ALA A 44 -13.71 -23.49 12.22
N SER A 45 -12.88 -23.98 13.16
CA SER A 45 -12.05 -25.19 13.03
C SER A 45 -11.01 -25.21 11.90
N SER A 46 -10.70 -24.06 11.29
CA SER A 46 -9.59 -23.94 10.32
C SER A 46 -8.24 -23.90 11.05
N LYS A 47 -7.27 -24.70 10.60
CA LYS A 47 -5.89 -24.68 11.13
C LYS A 47 -5.05 -23.50 10.62
N SER A 48 -5.55 -22.72 9.66
CA SER A 48 -4.83 -21.58 9.07
C SER A 48 -5.73 -20.40 8.72
N ILE A 49 -5.12 -19.22 8.64
CA ILE A 49 -5.77 -17.92 8.34
C ILE A 49 -5.44 -17.39 6.93
N GLY A 50 -4.84 -18.22 6.09
CA GLY A 50 -4.49 -17.91 4.69
C GLY A 50 -3.00 -17.74 4.46
N ASN A 51 -2.63 -16.99 3.41
CA ASN A 51 -1.25 -16.75 3.00
C ASN A 51 -0.99 -15.23 2.90
N PHE A 52 -0.09 -14.75 3.76
CA PHE A 52 0.28 -13.34 3.84
C PHE A 52 0.76 -12.76 2.50
N TRP A 53 1.63 -13.48 1.77
CA TRP A 53 2.18 -13.01 0.50
C TRP A 53 1.11 -12.86 -0.58
N VAL A 54 0.11 -13.76 -0.57
CA VAL A 54 -1.03 -13.68 -1.48
C VAL A 54 -1.89 -12.46 -1.16
N ASP A 55 -2.21 -12.25 0.11
CA ASP A 55 -3.04 -11.11 0.53
C ASP A 55 -2.33 -9.78 0.28
N MET A 56 -1.03 -9.70 0.58
CA MET A 56 -0.21 -8.51 0.30
C MET A 56 -0.13 -8.23 -1.20
N THR A 57 0.19 -9.23 -2.02
CA THR A 57 0.28 -9.05 -3.49
C THR A 57 -1.04 -8.64 -4.10
N ARG A 58 -2.16 -9.26 -3.69
CA ARG A 58 -3.50 -8.92 -4.18
C ARG A 58 -3.91 -7.51 -3.75
N SER A 59 -3.64 -7.13 -2.51
CA SER A 59 -3.95 -5.79 -2.00
C SER A 59 -3.15 -4.73 -2.76
N THR A 60 -1.87 -4.98 -3.04
CA THR A 60 -1.04 -4.05 -3.82
C THR A 60 -1.52 -3.96 -5.28
N LEU A 61 -1.64 -5.08 -5.98
CA LEU A 61 -1.88 -5.08 -7.44
C LEU A 61 -3.33 -4.83 -7.84
N TYR A 62 -4.29 -5.29 -7.05
CA TYR A 62 -5.71 -5.26 -7.43
C TYR A 62 -6.55 -4.26 -6.64
N LEU A 63 -6.02 -3.69 -5.57
CA LEU A 63 -6.73 -2.68 -4.79
C LEU A 63 -5.99 -1.34 -4.82
N LEU A 64 -4.77 -1.28 -4.29
CA LEU A 64 -4.04 -0.02 -4.15
C LEU A 64 -3.60 0.53 -5.51
N LEU A 65 -2.98 -0.28 -6.36
CA LEU A 65 -2.46 0.16 -7.65
C LEU A 65 -3.54 0.75 -8.58
N PRO A 66 -4.67 0.07 -8.87
CA PRO A 66 -5.69 0.66 -9.74
C PRO A 66 -6.32 1.92 -9.13
N PHE A 67 -6.53 1.94 -7.82
CA PHE A 67 -7.07 3.11 -7.13
C PHE A 67 -6.12 4.30 -7.21
N CYS A 68 -4.82 4.07 -6.98
CA CYS A 68 -3.79 5.10 -7.12
C CYS A 68 -3.69 5.62 -8.55
N ILE A 69 -3.77 4.76 -9.58
CA ILE A 69 -3.76 5.21 -10.98
C ILE A 69 -4.90 6.20 -11.26
N VAL A 70 -6.11 5.88 -10.80
CA VAL A 70 -7.28 6.77 -10.98
C VAL A 70 -7.06 8.09 -10.25
N LEU A 71 -6.61 8.06 -8.99
CA LEU A 71 -6.36 9.29 -8.23
C LEU A 71 -5.23 10.12 -8.82
N THR A 72 -4.15 9.50 -9.28
CA THR A 72 -3.04 10.20 -9.93
C THR A 72 -3.53 10.93 -11.18
N LEU A 73 -4.36 10.31 -12.02
CA LEU A 73 -4.93 10.98 -13.19
C LEU A 73 -5.80 12.17 -12.81
N VAL A 74 -6.59 12.05 -11.74
CA VAL A 74 -7.39 13.17 -11.22
C VAL A 74 -6.49 14.30 -10.71
N TYR A 75 -5.42 14.00 -9.97
CA TYR A 75 -4.50 15.02 -9.45
C TYR A 75 -3.75 15.75 -10.56
N VAL A 76 -3.30 15.02 -11.58
CA VAL A 76 -2.69 15.62 -12.78
C VAL A 76 -3.70 16.53 -13.49
N TRP A 77 -4.96 16.11 -13.60
CA TRP A 77 -6.02 16.95 -14.19
C TRP A 77 -6.30 18.22 -13.38
N LEU A 78 -6.14 18.17 -12.06
CA LEU A 78 -6.24 19.34 -11.17
C LEU A 78 -4.96 20.20 -11.11
N GLY A 79 -3.93 19.87 -11.91
CA GLY A 79 -2.70 20.65 -12.04
C GLY A 79 -1.64 20.39 -10.97
N MET A 80 -1.71 19.25 -10.25
CA MET A 80 -0.63 18.84 -9.37
C MET A 80 0.59 18.37 -10.18
N PRO A 81 1.82 18.83 -9.84
CA PRO A 81 3.05 18.44 -10.53
C PRO A 81 3.47 16.99 -10.23
#